data_AF-A0A367LUK3-F1
#
_entry.id   AF-A0A367LUK3-F1
#
_cell.length_a   1.000
_cell.length_b   1.000
_cell.length_c   1.000
_cell.angle_alpha   90.00
_cell.angle_beta   90.00
_cell.angle_gamma   90.00
#
_symmetry.space_group_name_H-M   'P 1'
#
loop_
_entity.id
_entity.type
_entity.pdbx_description
1 polymer ?
#
loop_
_entity_poly.entity_id
_entity_poly.type
_entity_poly.pdbx_seq_one_letter_code
_entity_poly.pdbx_strand_id
1 'polypeptide(L)'
;QLLAGVRNLNASRVAVLVDLEASDWQETDFFALAMQNSERFQREGQTLTLYTYDLYEYKQVPDWLNAKFWANPENFGKYWW
;
A
#
# COMPACT_ATOMS: atom_id res chain seq x y z
N GLN A 1 10.60 -7.61 9.20
CA GLN A 1 9.38 -8.00 9.95
C GLN A 1 8.72 -6.82 10.68
N LEU A 2 9.47 -5.95 11.37
CA LEU A 2 8.89 -4.83 12.13
C LEU A 2 7.98 -3.89 11.29
N LEU A 3 8.45 -3.44 10.13
CA LEU A 3 7.69 -2.51 9.27
C LEU A 3 6.35 -3.11 8.81
N ALA A 4 6.35 -4.39 8.41
CA ALA A 4 5.13 -5.11 8.06
C ALA A 4 4.17 -5.26 9.26
N GLY A 5 4.71 -5.47 10.47
CA GLY A 5 3.92 -5.54 11.69
C GLY A 5 3.26 -4.22 12.05
N VAL A 6 3.99 -3.10 11.96
CA VAL A 6 3.43 -1.76 12.18
C VAL A 6 2.33 -1.45 11.15
N ARG A 7 2.58 -1.74 9.87
CA ARG A 7 1.60 -1.58 8.78
C ARG A 7 0.31 -2.36 9.04
N ASN A 8 0.42 -3.62 9.45
CA ASN A 8 -0.75 -4.50 9.53
C ASN A 8 -1.58 -4.35 10.81
N LEU A 9 -0.95 -3.96 11.92
CA LEU A 9 -1.59 -4.05 13.24
C LEU A 9 -1.83 -2.70 13.92
N ASN A 10 -1.10 -1.65 13.53
CA ASN A 10 -1.01 -0.44 14.36
C ASN A 10 -1.20 0.88 13.62
N ALA A 11 -1.28 0.88 12.28
CA ALA A 11 -1.34 2.12 11.52
C ALA A 11 -2.20 1.99 10.26
N SER A 12 -3.15 2.89 10.08
CA SER A 12 -3.88 3.06 8.81
C SER A 12 -3.01 3.74 7.74
N ARG A 13 -1.97 4.47 8.15
CA ARG A 13 -1.03 5.17 7.27
C ARG A 13 0.40 5.01 7.75
N VAL A 14 1.33 4.77 6.83
CA VAL A 14 2.76 4.66 7.12
C VAL A 14 3.54 5.47 6.08
N ALA A 15 4.54 6.22 6.55
CA ALA A 15 5.49 6.90 5.70
C ALA A 15 6.91 6.47 6.09
N VAL A 16 7.73 6.13 5.09
CA VAL A 16 9.13 5.75 5.26
C VAL A 16 9.96 6.61 4.34
N LEU A 17 10.93 7.33 4.91
CA LEU A 17 11.93 8.07 4.18
C LEU A 17 13.23 7.27 4.22
N VAL A 18 13.76 6.90 3.07
CA VAL A 18 14.94 6.02 2.96
C VAL A 18 15.93 6.55 1.94
N ASP A 19 17.20 6.51 2.30
CA ASP A 19 18.30 6.62 1.34
C ASP A 19 18.58 5.21 0.80
N LEU A 20 18.24 4.96 -0.46
CA LEU A 20 18.40 3.64 -1.06
C LEU A 20 19.87 3.29 -1.32
N GLU A 21 20.72 4.28 -1.57
CA GLU A 21 22.16 4.04 -1.82
C GLU A 21 22.90 3.72 -0.51
N ALA A 22 22.41 4.24 0.62
CA ALA A 22 22.96 4.01 1.94
C ALA A 22 22.26 2.88 2.73
N SER A 23 21.38 2.09 2.11
CA SER A 23 20.62 1.02 2.78
C SER A 23 20.74 -0.32 2.06
N ASP A 24 20.52 -1.42 2.79
CA ASP A 24 20.43 -2.76 2.19
C ASP A 24 19.06 -3.04 1.54
N TRP A 25 18.13 -2.07 1.56
CA TRP A 25 16.77 -2.23 1.05
C TRP A 25 16.69 -1.79 -0.41
N GLN A 26 15.90 -2.53 -1.18
CA GLN A 26 15.61 -2.23 -2.57
C GLN A 26 14.19 -1.64 -2.70
N GLU A 27 13.92 -0.92 -3.80
CA GLU A 27 12.57 -0.38 -4.07
C GLU A 27 11.50 -1.50 -4.04
N THR A 28 11.87 -2.70 -4.50
CA THR A 28 11.01 -3.89 -4.53
C THR A 28 10.58 -4.35 -3.15
N ASP A 29 11.39 -4.14 -2.10
CA ASP A 29 11.02 -4.49 -0.73
C ASP A 29 9.86 -3.62 -0.24
N PHE A 30 9.82 -2.35 -0.64
CA PHE A 30 8.72 -1.44 -0.32
C PHE A 30 7.45 -1.78 -1.11
N PHE A 31 7.59 -2.16 -2.38
CA PHE A 31 6.45 -2.63 -3.18
C PHE A 31 5.86 -3.94 -2.65
N ALA A 32 6.70 -4.88 -2.19
CA ALA A 32 6.23 -6.09 -1.52
C ALA A 32 5.44 -5.79 -0.23
N LEU A 33 5.70 -4.63 0.37
CA LEU A 33 4.95 -4.09 1.50
C LEU A 33 3.75 -3.23 1.10
N ALA A 34 3.36 -3.26 -0.18
CA ALA A 34 2.26 -2.47 -0.72
C ALA A 34 2.44 -0.94 -0.58
N MET A 35 3.67 -0.48 -0.37
CA MET A 35 3.97 0.94 -0.31
C MET A 35 4.16 1.49 -1.73
N GLN A 36 3.83 2.76 -1.92
CA GLN A 36 3.99 3.49 -3.17
C GLN A 36 5.15 4.48 -3.03
N ASN A 37 5.93 4.67 -4.10
CA ASN A 37 6.91 5.75 -4.16
C ASN A 37 6.14 7.07 -4.35
N SER A 38 6.25 7.96 -3.37
CA SER A 38 5.49 9.21 -3.36
C SER A 38 6.33 10.41 -3.81
N GLU A 39 7.58 10.51 -3.36
CA GLU A 39 8.45 11.66 -3.63
C GLU A 39 9.94 11.29 -3.54
N ARG A 40 10.80 12.08 -4.18
CA ARG A 40 12.26 12.01 -4.02
C ARG A 40 12.83 13.38 -3.68
N PHE A 41 13.67 13.41 -2.64
CA PHE A 41 14.32 14.61 -2.14
C PHE A 41 15.82 14.50 -2.35
N GLN A 42 16.44 15.56 -2.85
CA GLN A 42 17.89 15.63 -3.02
C GLN A 42 18.46 16.72 -2.13
N ARG A 43 19.49 16.36 -1.35
CA ARG A 43 20.20 17.31 -0.50
C ARG A 43 21.66 16.92 -0.36
N GLU A 44 22.57 17.84 -0.69
CA GLU A 44 24.01 17.70 -0.39
C GLU A 44 24.62 16.38 -0.88
N GLY A 45 24.17 15.87 -2.04
CA GLY A 45 24.62 14.59 -2.62
C GLY A 45 23.87 13.35 -2.14
N GLN A 46 22.96 13.50 -1.16
CA GLN A 46 22.07 12.44 -0.70
C GLN A 46 20.74 12.47 -1.46
N THR A 47 20.21 11.30 -1.81
CA THR A 47 18.85 11.14 -2.36
C THR A 47 17.98 10.34 -1.39
N LEU A 48 16.94 10.96 -0.85
CA LEU A 48 15.94 10.31 -0.01
C LEU A 48 14.67 10.03 -0.80
N THR A 49 14.21 8.79 -0.79
CA THR A 49 12.94 8.39 -1.39
C THR A 49 11.89 8.20 -0.30
N LEU A 50 10.73 8.82 -0.50
CA LEU A 50 9.57 8.66 0.37
C LEU A 50 8.66 7.56 -0.17
N TYR A 51 8.44 6.54 0.64
CA TYR A 51 7.43 5.51 0.43
C TYR A 51 6.27 5.70 1.39
N THR A 52 5.05 5.64 0.88
CA THR A 52 3.85 5.74 1.70
C THR A 52 2.93 4.54 1.52
N TYR A 53 2.17 4.24 2.56
CA TYR A 53 1.09 3.27 2.56
C TYR A 53 -0.12 3.90 3.22
N ASP A 54 -1.28 3.82 2.58
CA ASP A 54 -2.57 4.19 3.16
C ASP A 54 -3.55 3.02 2.96
N LEU A 55 -4.06 2.48 4.05
CA LEU A 55 -5.02 1.39 4.07
C LEU A 55 -6.33 1.77 3.34
N TYR A 56 -6.75 3.03 3.40
CA TYR A 56 -7.98 3.50 2.75
C TYR A 56 -7.85 3.57 1.24
N GLU A 57 -6.67 3.90 0.73
CA GLU A 57 -6.42 4.04 -0.71
C GLU A 57 -5.86 2.76 -1.34
N TYR A 58 -5.43 1.80 -0.52
CA TYR A 58 -4.79 0.57 -0.97
C TYR A 58 -5.66 -0.29 -1.90
N LYS A 59 -6.96 -0.40 -1.63
CA LYS A 59 -7.90 -1.14 -2.47
C LYS A 59 -9.21 -0.40 -2.60
N GLN A 60 -9.37 0.31 -3.71
CA GLN A 60 -10.66 0.84 -4.13
C GLN A 60 -11.63 -0.32 -4.38
N VAL A 61 -12.87 -0.18 -3.90
CA VAL A 61 -13.95 -1.09 -4.28
C VAL A 61 -14.26 -0.82 -5.74
N PRO A 62 -14.06 -1.77 -6.66
CA PRO A 62 -14.32 -1.52 -8.06
C PRO A 62 -15.82 -1.35 -8.32
N ASP A 63 -16.18 -0.51 -9.30
CA ASP A 63 -17.57 -0.25 -9.69
C ASP A 63 -18.34 -1.49 -10.17
N TRP A 64 -17.64 -2.55 -10.54
CA TRP A 64 -18.24 -3.82 -10.94
C TRP A 64 -18.53 -4.74 -9.74
N LEU A 65 -17.97 -4.47 -8.56
CA LEU A 65 -18.21 -5.24 -7.34
C LEU A 65 -19.48 -4.76 -6.63
N ASN A 66 -20.61 -4.86 -7.32
CA ASN A 66 -21.93 -4.61 -6.76
C ASN A 66 -22.96 -5.55 -7.41
N ALA A 67 -24.18 -5.55 -6.86
CA ALA A 67 -25.25 -6.42 -7.32
C ALA A 67 -25.60 -6.23 -8.82
N LYS A 68 -25.41 -5.04 -9.40
CA LYS A 68 -25.80 -4.73 -10.79
C LYS A 68 -25.05 -5.57 -11.82
N PHE A 69 -23.79 -5.92 -11.54
CA PHE A 69 -22.92 -6.68 -12.45
C PHE A 69 -22.65 -8.10 -11.96
N TRP A 70 -23.29 -8.52 -10.87
CA TRP A 70 -23.15 -9.86 -10.34
C TRP A 70 -23.99 -10.86 -11.13
N ALA A 71 -23.48 -12.08 -11.34
CA ALA A 71 -24.16 -13.11 -12.14
C ALA A 71 -25.54 -13.54 -11.58
N ASN A 72 -25.79 -13.29 -10.28
CA ASN A 72 -27.08 -13.47 -9.62
C ASN A 72 -27.36 -12.29 -8.66
N PRO A 73 -27.85 -11.15 -9.17
CA PRO A 73 -28.01 -9.91 -8.39
C PRO A 73 -28.83 -10.10 -7.11
N GLU A 74 -29.85 -10.96 -7.15
CA GLU A 74 -30.74 -11.22 -6.02
C GLU A 74 -30.06 -11.92 -4.85
N ASN A 75 -28.94 -12.62 -5.08
CA ASN A 75 -28.16 -13.30 -4.05
C ASN A 75 -26.89 -12.54 -3.62
N PHE A 76 -26.62 -11.35 -4.17
CA PHE A 76 -25.45 -10.55 -3.83
C PHE A 76 -25.41 -10.21 -2.32
N GLY A 77 -24.33 -10.61 -1.64
CA GLY A 77 -24.11 -10.35 -0.22
C GLY A 77 -24.99 -11.16 0.76
N LYS A 78 -25.86 -12.05 0.28
CA LYS A 78 -26.77 -12.84 1.13
C LYS A 78 -26.17 -14.16 1.62
N TYR A 79 -25.37 -14.80 0.78
CA TYR A 79 -24.75 -16.08 1.08
C TYR A 79 -23.23 -15.94 0.95
N TRP A 80 -22.54 -16.46 1.95
CA TRP A 80 -21.10 -16.64 1.96
C TRP A 80 -20.94 -18.16 1.93
N TRP A 81 -20.38 -18.70 0.85
CA TRP A 81 -19.99 -20.11 0.82
C TRP A 81 -18.71 -20.32 1.60
#